data_AF-A0A455U378-F1
#
_entry.id   AF-A0A455U378-F1
#
_cell.length_a   1.000
_cell.length_b   1.000
_cell.length_c   1.000
_cell.angle_alpha   90.00
_cell.angle_beta   90.00
_cell.angle_gamma   90.00
#
_symmetry.space_group_name_H-M   'P 1'
#
loop_
_entity.id
_entity.type
_entity.pdbx_description
1 polymer ?
#
loop_
_entity_poly.entity_id
_entity_poly.type
_entity_poly.pdbx_seq_one_letter_code
_entity_poly.pdbx_strand_id
1 'polypeptide(L)'
;MLKEKKAGSDTYRKYNYQYHWAFCRMLDEHSEGNEYAIFVEEHEDVTLANSLNGASALFEFNQIKEIASKSTITSLTKDKEKQAHH
;
A
#
# COMPACT_ATOMS: atom_id res chain seq x y z
N MET A 1 -18.95 -31.50 -4.40
CA MET A 1 -17.67 -30.79 -4.57
C MET A 1 -17.95 -29.39 -5.11
N LEU A 2 -18.21 -28.43 -4.21
CA LEU A 2 -18.37 -27.00 -4.55
C LEU A 2 -17.80 -26.20 -3.38
N LYS A 3 -16.48 -26.00 -3.35
CA LYS A 3 -15.79 -25.20 -2.35
C LYS A 3 -14.89 -24.09 -2.94
N GLU A 4 -15.13 -23.70 -4.20
CA GLU A 4 -14.29 -22.70 -4.91
C GLU A 4 -15.07 -21.52 -5.51
N LYS A 5 -16.12 -21.03 -4.84
CA LYS A 5 -16.79 -19.78 -5.27
C LYS A 5 -16.91 -18.69 -4.21
N LYS A 6 -16.49 -18.92 -2.97
CA LYS A 6 -16.58 -17.92 -1.89
C LYS A 6 -15.24 -17.40 -1.36
N ALA A 7 -14.11 -18.02 -1.70
CA ALA A 7 -12.81 -17.55 -1.24
C ALA A 7 -12.26 -16.39 -2.09
N GLY A 8 -12.57 -16.33 -3.40
CA GLY A 8 -12.01 -15.32 -4.30
C GLY A 8 -12.55 -13.89 -4.10
N SER A 9 -13.81 -13.73 -3.67
CA SER A 9 -14.40 -12.38 -3.49
C SER A 9 -13.93 -11.69 -2.21
N ASP A 10 -13.50 -12.45 -1.20
CA ASP A 10 -12.96 -11.89 0.05
C ASP A 10 -11.47 -11.56 -0.07
N THR A 11 -10.70 -12.27 -0.89
CA THR A 11 -9.27 -11.97 -1.13
C THR A 11 -9.08 -10.68 -1.92
N TYR A 12 -9.95 -10.39 -2.90
CA TYR A 12 -9.88 -9.12 -3.65
C TYR A 12 -10.23 -7.90 -2.77
N ARG A 13 -11.12 -8.09 -1.80
CA ARG A 13 -11.65 -6.98 -0.98
C ARG A 13 -10.61 -6.36 -0.07
N LYS A 14 -9.66 -7.16 0.46
CA LYS A 14 -8.58 -6.67 1.33
C LYS A 14 -7.57 -5.77 0.62
N TYR A 15 -7.45 -5.88 -0.70
CA TYR A 15 -6.47 -5.12 -1.47
C TYR A 15 -7.07 -3.92 -2.21
N ASN A 16 -8.39 -3.69 -2.13
CA ASN A 16 -9.01 -2.53 -2.80
C ASN A 16 -8.42 -1.21 -2.32
N TYR A 17 -8.12 -1.08 -1.02
CA TYR A 17 -7.55 0.15 -0.48
C TYR A 17 -6.14 0.44 -1.04
N GLN A 18 -5.24 -0.56 -1.12
CA GLN A 18 -3.93 -0.37 -1.72
C GLN A 18 -4.01 0.01 -3.21
N TYR A 19 -4.94 -0.59 -3.96
CA TYR A 19 -5.12 -0.28 -5.38
C TYR A 19 -5.68 1.13 -5.58
N HIS A 20 -6.67 1.54 -4.78
CA HIS A 20 -7.22 2.89 -4.85
C HIS A 20 -6.18 3.93 -4.44
N TRP A 21 -5.41 3.68 -3.38
CA TRP A 21 -4.34 4.57 -2.94
C TRP A 21 -3.27 4.74 -4.03
N ALA A 22 -2.80 3.62 -4.61
CA ALA A 22 -1.83 3.64 -5.69
C ALA A 22 -2.37 4.37 -6.93
N PHE A 23 -3.64 4.16 -7.27
CA PHE A 23 -4.28 4.84 -8.39
C PHE A 23 -4.43 6.35 -8.17
N CYS A 24 -4.79 6.80 -6.96
CA CYS A 24 -4.81 8.22 -6.64
C CYS A 24 -3.41 8.84 -6.78
N ARG A 25 -2.37 8.19 -6.23
CA ARG A 25 -0.99 8.67 -6.38
C ARG A 25 -0.55 8.73 -7.84
N MET A 26 -0.94 7.73 -8.64
CA MET A 26 -0.70 7.73 -10.08
C MET A 26 -1.28 8.97 -10.76
N LEU A 27 -2.53 9.32 -10.44
CA LEU A 27 -3.21 10.48 -11.00
C LEU A 27 -2.55 11.79 -10.57
N ASP A 28 -2.12 11.88 -9.31
CA ASP A 28 -1.42 13.06 -8.78
C ASP A 28 -0.10 13.29 -9.56
N GLU A 29 0.76 12.27 -9.65
CA GLU A 29 2.03 12.36 -10.37
C GLU A 29 1.81 12.64 -11.87
N HIS A 30 0.78 12.06 -12.48
CA HIS A 30 0.42 12.34 -13.86
C HIS A 30 -0.05 13.78 -14.06
N SER A 31 -0.79 14.34 -13.11
CA SER A 31 -1.28 15.72 -13.17
C SER A 31 -0.14 16.74 -13.08
N GLU A 32 0.94 16.40 -12.38
CA GLU A 32 2.16 17.21 -12.28
C GLU A 32 3.08 17.04 -13.51
N GLY A 33 2.80 16.07 -14.38
CA GLY A 33 3.61 15.76 -15.55
C GLY A 33 4.92 15.02 -15.23
N ASN A 34 5.01 14.41 -14.05
CA ASN A 34 6.18 13.67 -13.61
C ASN A 34 6.24 12.30 -14.31
N GLU A 35 7.46 11.80 -14.54
CA GLU A 35 7.65 10.40 -14.90
C GLU A 35 7.56 9.55 -13.64
N TYR A 36 6.78 8.46 -13.67
CA TYR A 36 6.64 7.60 -12.51
C TYR A 36 6.44 6.13 -12.91
N ALA A 37 6.75 5.23 -11.99
CA ALA A 37 6.32 3.84 -12.01
C ALA A 37 5.80 3.44 -10.64
N ILE A 38 4.73 2.64 -10.61
CA ILE A 38 4.14 2.15 -9.36
C ILE A 38 4.12 0.63 -9.40
N PHE A 39 4.71 0.03 -8.37
CA PHE A 39 4.72 -1.40 -8.13
C PHE A 39 3.81 -1.69 -6.95
N VAL A 40 2.72 -2.40 -7.20
CA VAL A 40 1.81 -2.89 -6.16
C VAL A 40 2.15 -4.37 -5.94
N GLU A 41 2.85 -4.68 -4.86
CA GLU A 41 3.22 -6.05 -4.52
C GLU A 41 2.13 -6.74 -3.69
N GLU A 42 2.24 -8.06 -3.51
CA GLU A 42 1.43 -8.74 -2.50
C GLU A 42 1.87 -8.30 -1.10
N HIS A 43 0.94 -8.33 -0.14
CA HIS A 43 1.15 -8.01 1.28
C HIS A 43 1.14 -6.53 1.69
N GLU A 44 0.33 -5.68 1.05
CA GLU A 44 0.12 -4.29 1.48
C GLU A 44 1.32 -3.35 1.24
N ASP A 45 2.30 -3.75 0.43
CA ASP A 45 3.47 -2.94 0.11
C ASP A 45 3.35 -2.35 -1.32
N VAL A 46 3.51 -1.03 -1.43
CA VAL A 46 3.49 -0.27 -2.69
C VAL A 46 4.78 0.51 -2.83
N THR A 47 5.50 0.31 -3.93
CA THR A 47 6.72 1.04 -4.25
C THR A 47 6.46 2.03 -5.38
N LEU A 48 6.84 3.30 -5.18
CA LEU A 48 6.83 4.31 -6.23
C LEU A 48 8.26 4.58 -6.69
N ALA A 49 8.44 4.72 -8.00
CA ALA A 49 9.64 5.27 -8.60
C ALA A 49 9.30 6.60 -9.26
N ASN A 50 10.12 7.62 -9.05
CA ASN A 50 9.92 8.97 -9.62
C ASN A 50 10.57 9.17 -11.01
N SER A 51 11.06 8.10 -11.61
CA SER A 51 11.68 8.13 -12.93
C SER A 51 11.68 6.72 -13.52
N LEU A 52 11.58 6.64 -14.85
CA LEU A 52 11.76 5.39 -15.59
C LEU A 52 13.24 5.08 -15.86
N ASN A 53 14.15 6.02 -15.55
CA ASN A 53 15.58 5.82 -15.66
C ASN A 53 16.13 5.15 -14.39
N GLY A 54 16.48 3.87 -14.48
CA GLY A 54 17.02 3.10 -13.35
C GLY A 54 18.33 3.64 -12.77
N ALA A 55 19.07 4.51 -13.47
CA ALA A 55 20.29 5.12 -12.94
C ALA A 55 20.03 6.34 -12.02
N SER A 56 18.86 6.96 -12.12
CA SER A 56 18.50 8.17 -11.35
C SER A 56 17.17 8.07 -10.61
N ALA A 57 16.46 6.93 -10.75
CA ALA A 57 15.20 6.70 -10.08
C ALA A 57 15.38 6.63 -8.57
N LEU A 58 14.58 7.42 -7.86
CA LEU A 58 14.38 7.33 -6.43
C LEU A 58 13.16 6.46 -6.17
N PHE A 59 13.30 5.56 -5.19
CA PHE A 59 12.26 4.63 -4.79
C PHE A 59 11.69 5.03 -3.44
N GLU A 60 10.36 5.09 -3.37
CA GLU A 60 9.60 5.33 -2.15
C GLU A 60 8.83 4.06 -1.79
N PHE A 61 9.09 3.51 -0.61
CA PHE A 61 8.45 2.30 -0.11
C PHE A 61 7.31 2.67 0.85
N ASN A 62 6.10 2.27 0.50
CA ASN A 62 4.88 2.58 1.26
C ASN A 62 4.17 1.31 1.71
N GLN A 63 4.00 1.16 3.01
CA GLN A 63 3.19 0.07 3.58
C GLN A 63 1.76 0.58 3.87
N ILE A 64 0.80 0.07 3.10
CA ILE A 64 -0.58 0.56 3.04
C ILE A 64 -1.51 -0.30 3.89
N LYS A 65 -1.83 0.16 5.10
CA LYS A 65 -2.74 -0.55 6.01
C LYS A 65 -4.09 0.12 6.09
N GLU A 66 -5.14 -0.68 5.97
CA GLU A 66 -6.50 -0.23 6.29
C GLU A 66 -6.71 -0.35 7.81
N ILE A 67 -6.88 0.79 8.50
CA ILE A 67 -7.19 0.80 9.94
C ILE A 67 -8.69 1.06 10.10
N ALA A 68 -9.43 0.05 10.54
CA ALA A 68 -10.88 0.13 10.76
C ALA A 68 -11.28 1.03 11.95
N SER A 69 -10.34 1.39 12.82
CA SER A 69 -10.56 2.24 13.99
C SER A 69 -10.14 3.70 13.76
N LYS A 70 -10.81 4.64 14.45
CA LYS A 70 -10.39 6.05 14.50
C LYS A 70 -8.97 6.13 15.04
N SER A 71 -8.02 6.33 14.14
CA SER A 71 -6.60 6.45 14.47
C SER A 71 -6.32 7.90 14.83
N THR A 72 -5.95 8.16 16.08
CA THR A 72 -5.38 9.45 16.48
C THR A 72 -3.89 9.48 16.13
N ILE A 73 -3.31 10.67 15.95
CA ILE A 73 -1.86 10.83 15.66
C ILE A 73 -1.01 10.01 16.64
N THR A 74 -1.40 9.99 17.92
CA THR A 74 -0.76 9.26 19.01
C THR A 74 -0.79 7.73 18.84
N SER A 75 -1.76 7.19 18.10
CA SER A 75 -1.85 5.75 17.80
C SER A 75 -0.95 5.31 16.64
N LEU A 76 -0.61 6.26 15.75
CA LEU A 76 0.25 6.03 14.58
C LEU A 76 1.74 6.21 14.91
N THR A 77 2.07 6.99 15.94
CA THR A 77 3.45 7.20 16.43
C THR A 77 3.83 6.30 17.61
N LYS A 78 2.92 5.47 18.12
CA LYS A 78 3.25 4.55 19.21
C LYS A 78 4.12 3.42 18.69
N ASP A 79 5.41 3.46 19.06
CA ASP A 79 6.29 2.31 18.95
C ASP A 79 5.65 1.13 19.68
N LYS A 80 5.49 0.00 18.98
CA LYS A 80 5.13 -1.25 19.64
C LYS A 80 6.31 -1.68 20.49
N GLU A 81 6.35 -1.26 21.75
CA GLU A 81 7.22 -1.86 22.75
C GLU A 81 7.01 -3.38 22.70
N LYS A 82 8.08 -4.11 22.40
CA LYS A 82 8.10 -5.58 22.46
C LYS A 82 7.64 -5.98 23.86
N GLN A 83 6.46 -6.57 23.96
CA GLN A 83 6.11 -7.38 25.13
C GLN A 83 7.00 -8.62 25.07
N ALA A 84 8.15 -8.55 25.74
CA ALA A 84 8.93 -9.72 26.10
C ALA A 84 8.09 -10.51 27.12
N HIS A 85 7.48 -11.60 26.66
CA HIS A 85 6.86 -12.57 27.55
C HIS A 85 7.95 -13.20 28.44
N HIS A 86 7.71 -13.14 29.76
CA HIS A 86 8.44 -13.84 30.83
C HIS A 86 8.36 -15.37 30.65
#